data_AF-A5FNY5-F1
#
_entry.id   AF-A5FNY5-F1
#
_cell.length_a   1.000
_cell.length_b   1.000
_cell.length_c   1.000
_cell.angle_alpha   90.00
_cell.angle_beta   90.00
_cell.angle_gamma   90.00
#
_symmetry.space_group_name_H-M   'P 1'
#
loop_
_entity.id
_entity.type
_entity.pdbx_description
1 polymer ?
#
loop_
_entity_poly.entity_id
_entity_poly.type
_entity_poly.pdbx_seq_one_letter_code
_entity_poly.pdbx_strand_id
1 'polypeptide(L)'
;MSEEAFPDAVLIPLGIAKEWEKRYQDDTTIEDPKTKVKSFLIPRETLEKVLKLETEVVRACLAINDKDERTLLFVGARLDKETGKYIDVYGEGSSYMAKSAADDAEEVVYDGIRPSPPF
;
A
#
# COMPACT_ATOMS: atom_id res chain seq x y z
N MET A 1 7.89 18.37 -4.60
CA MET A 1 6.50 18.72 -4.89
C MET A 1 5.78 18.83 -3.55
N SER A 2 4.94 19.84 -3.34
CA SER A 2 4.01 19.84 -2.20
C SER A 2 2.90 18.82 -2.46
N GLU A 3 2.31 18.27 -1.40
CA GLU A 3 1.18 17.33 -1.51
C GLU A 3 -0.05 17.98 -2.15
N GLU A 4 -0.17 19.31 -2.06
CA GLU A 4 -1.19 20.10 -2.75
C GLU A 4 -1.10 20.07 -4.30
N ALA A 5 0.07 19.71 -4.85
CA ALA A 5 0.31 19.63 -6.29
C ALA A 5 0.34 18.18 -6.81
N PHE A 6 -0.32 17.26 -6.10
CA PHE A 6 -0.35 15.84 -6.49
C PHE A 6 -1.11 15.65 -7.81
N PRO A 7 -0.57 14.88 -8.77
CA PRO A 7 -1.20 14.71 -10.08
C PRO A 7 -2.44 13.83 -10.02
N ASP A 8 -3.47 14.17 -10.80
CA ASP A 8 -4.73 13.40 -10.89
C ASP A 8 -4.53 11.97 -11.43
N ALA A 9 -3.55 11.77 -12.32
CA ALA A 9 -3.20 10.46 -12.86
C ALA A 9 -1.72 10.39 -13.25
N VAL A 10 -1.07 9.28 -12.90
CA VAL A 10 0.29 8.98 -13.32
C VAL A 10 0.24 7.88 -14.38
N LEU A 11 0.43 8.26 -15.64
CA LEU A 11 0.52 7.34 -16.76
C LEU A 11 1.97 7.24 -17.23
N ILE A 12 2.51 6.03 -17.28
CA ILE A 12 3.85 5.77 -17.83
C ILE A 12 3.77 4.79 -19.00
N PRO A 13 4.53 4.99 -20.10
CA PRO A 13 4.65 4.02 -21.17
C PRO A 13 5.21 2.68 -20.69
N LEU A 14 4.72 1.56 -21.25
CA LEU A 14 5.18 0.21 -20.89
C LEU A 14 6.69 0.01 -21.05
N GLY A 15 7.30 0.60 -22.07
CA GLY A 15 8.75 0.53 -22.29
C GLY A 15 9.53 1.12 -21.11
N ILE A 16 9.08 2.27 -20.61
CA ILE A 16 9.69 2.96 -19.46
C ILE A 16 9.48 2.13 -18.17
N ALA A 17 8.27 1.60 -17.96
CA ALA A 17 7.98 0.76 -16.81
C ALA A 17 8.91 -0.47 -16.73
N LYS A 18 9.12 -1.17 -17.87
CA LYS A 18 10.03 -2.33 -17.94
C LYS A 18 11.49 -1.96 -17.66
N GLU A 19 11.94 -0.80 -18.11
CA GLU A 19 13.29 -0.32 -17.79
C GLU A 19 13.46 -0.05 -16.29
N TRP A 20 12.43 0.49 -15.64
CA TRP A 20 12.45 0.73 -14.20
C TRP A 20 12.44 -0.57 -13.39
N GLU A 21 11.59 -1.52 -13.77
CA GLU A 21 11.58 -2.87 -13.18
C GLU A 21 12.95 -3.53 -13.29
N LYS A 22 13.56 -3.50 -14.48
CA LYS A 22 14.90 -4.06 -14.69
C LYS A 22 15.95 -3.35 -13.84
N ARG A 23 15.93 -2.01 -13.79
CA ARG A 23 16.86 -1.23 -12.97
C ARG A 23 16.77 -1.62 -11.50
N TYR A 24 15.55 -1.76 -10.96
CA TYR A 24 15.38 -2.21 -9.57
C TYR A 24 15.85 -3.65 -9.37
N GLN A 25 15.61 -4.56 -10.32
CA GLN A 25 16.08 -5.95 -10.21
C GLN A 25 17.60 -6.07 -10.25
N ASP A 26 18.27 -5.27 -11.08
CA ASP A 26 19.73 -5.31 -11.27
C ASP A 26 20.50 -4.56 -10.15
N ASP A 27 19.84 -3.64 -9.43
CA ASP A 27 20.46 -2.87 -8.34
C ASP A 27 20.65 -3.72 -7.07
N THR A 28 21.88 -3.85 -6.60
CA THR A 28 22.21 -4.63 -5.38
C THR A 28 22.41 -3.76 -4.13
N THR A 29 22.25 -2.44 -4.25
CA THR A 29 22.47 -1.46 -3.17
C THR A 29 21.21 -1.14 -2.38
N ILE A 30 20.03 -1.31 -2.99
CA ILE A 30 18.75 -0.97 -2.36
C ILE A 30 18.31 -2.06 -1.37
N GLU A 31 18.44 -3.33 -1.76
CA GLU A 31 18.02 -4.49 -0.95
C GLU A 31 18.87 -5.71 -1.31
N ASP A 32 18.97 -6.67 -0.39
CA ASP A 32 19.62 -7.96 -0.66
C ASP A 32 18.95 -8.63 -1.87
N PRO A 33 19.69 -8.95 -2.95
CA PRO A 33 19.15 -9.59 -4.13
C PRO A 33 18.41 -10.90 -3.87
N LYS A 34 18.76 -11.62 -2.79
CA LYS A 34 18.13 -12.89 -2.41
C LYS A 34 16.75 -12.72 -1.78
N THR A 35 16.53 -11.60 -1.08
CA THR A 35 15.27 -11.32 -0.37
C THR A 35 14.53 -10.10 -0.92
N LYS A 36 14.92 -9.65 -2.11
CA LYS A 36 14.34 -8.51 -2.79
C LYS A 36 12.89 -8.79 -3.20
N VAL A 37 11.96 -8.01 -2.67
CA VAL A 37 10.54 -8.09 -3.04
C VAL A 37 10.35 -7.38 -4.37
N LYS A 38 9.90 -8.09 -5.40
CA LYS A 38 9.75 -7.53 -6.76
C LYS A 38 8.37 -6.97 -7.01
N SER A 39 7.35 -7.54 -6.38
CA SER A 39 5.96 -7.09 -6.49
C SER A 39 5.13 -7.60 -5.31
N PHE A 40 3.91 -7.08 -5.17
CA PHE A 40 2.90 -7.57 -4.23
C PHE A 40 1.67 -8.05 -5.01
N LEU A 41 1.10 -9.18 -4.60
CA LEU A 41 -0.19 -9.62 -5.09
C LEU A 41 -1.28 -9.06 -4.19
N ILE A 42 -2.05 -8.13 -4.73
CA ILE A 42 -3.11 -7.43 -4.00
C ILE A 42 -4.44 -8.06 -4.40
N PRO A 43 -5.23 -8.62 -3.46
CA PRO A 43 -6.56 -9.10 -3.78
C PRO A 43 -7.43 -7.97 -4.31
N ARG A 44 -8.17 -8.21 -5.39
CA ARG A 44 -9.08 -7.22 -5.96
C ARG A 44 -10.08 -6.70 -4.91
N GLU A 45 -10.62 -7.59 -4.09
CA GLU A 45 -11.55 -7.24 -3.01
C GLU A 45 -10.93 -6.29 -1.98
N THR A 46 -9.62 -6.42 -1.69
CA THR A 46 -8.87 -5.50 -0.82
C THR A 46 -8.90 -4.09 -1.41
N LEU A 47 -8.60 -3.93 -2.70
CA LEU A 47 -8.66 -2.63 -3.38
C LEU A 47 -10.08 -2.05 -3.38
N GLU A 48 -11.09 -2.86 -3.69
CA GLU A 48 -12.49 -2.43 -3.70
C GLU A 48 -12.96 -1.93 -2.32
N LYS A 49 -12.48 -2.54 -1.22
CA LYS A 49 -12.79 -2.07 0.13
C LYS A 49 -12.12 -0.73 0.45
N VAL A 50 -10.86 -0.53 0.07
CA VAL A 50 -10.17 0.76 0.25
C VAL A 50 -10.87 1.87 -0.55
N LEU A 51 -11.28 1.58 -1.78
CA LEU A 51 -11.94 2.56 -2.65
C LEU A 51 -13.31 2.99 -2.11
N LYS A 52 -13.99 2.14 -1.31
CA LYS A 52 -15.25 2.49 -0.63
C LYS A 52 -15.08 3.52 0.49
N LEU A 53 -13.85 3.86 0.88
CA LEU A 53 -13.59 4.94 1.84
C LEU A 53 -13.81 6.33 1.22
N GLU A 54 -14.01 6.42 -0.10
CA GLU A 54 -14.29 7.68 -0.82
C GLU A 54 -13.26 8.79 -0.55
N THR A 55 -11.99 8.40 -0.44
CA THR A 55 -10.86 9.31 -0.19
C THR A 55 -10.18 9.75 -1.50
N GLU A 56 -9.46 10.87 -1.45
CA GLU A 56 -8.81 11.49 -2.60
C GLU A 56 -7.65 10.66 -3.15
N VAL A 57 -6.88 10.01 -2.27
CA VAL A 57 -5.78 9.12 -2.65
C VAL A 57 -5.70 7.91 -1.72
N VAL A 58 -4.97 6.88 -2.15
CA VAL A 58 -4.66 5.71 -1.32
C VAL A 58 -3.18 5.73 -0.97
N ARG A 59 -2.87 5.67 0.32
CA ARG A 59 -1.52 5.46 0.83
C ARG A 59 -1.20 3.97 0.85
N ALA A 60 -0.03 3.61 0.34
CA ALA A 60 0.52 2.25 0.43
C ALA A 60 1.72 2.26 1.39
N CYS A 61 1.63 1.54 2.50
CA CYS A 61 2.65 1.47 3.54
C CYS A 61 3.36 0.11 3.53
N LEU A 62 4.68 0.08 3.63
CA LEU A 62 5.43 -1.15 3.86
C LEU A 62 5.44 -1.48 5.35
N ALA A 63 5.11 -2.73 5.69
CA ALA A 63 5.08 -3.25 7.06
C ALA A 63 5.66 -4.67 7.13
N ILE A 64 5.82 -5.19 8.34
CA ILE A 64 6.18 -6.59 8.62
C ILE A 64 4.98 -7.23 9.32
N ASN A 65 4.47 -8.34 8.78
CA ASN A 65 3.34 -9.07 9.36
C ASN A 65 3.79 -10.02 10.49
N ASP A 66 2.83 -10.69 11.13
CA ASP A 66 3.10 -11.64 12.23
C ASP A 66 3.92 -12.89 11.83
N LYS A 67 4.27 -13.03 10.54
CA LYS A 67 5.11 -14.10 10.00
C LYS A 67 6.51 -13.60 9.59
N ASP A 68 6.89 -12.40 10.00
CA ASP A 68 8.13 -11.73 9.59
C ASP A 68 8.24 -11.49 8.07
N GLU A 69 7.11 -11.50 7.35
CA GLU A 69 7.07 -11.23 5.92
C GLU A 69 6.79 -9.74 5.67
N ARG A 70 7.46 -9.17 4.66
CA ARG A 70 7.11 -7.83 4.19
C ARG A 70 5.73 -7.83 3.58
N THR A 71 4.90 -6.89 3.98
CA THR A 71 3.57 -6.70 3.42
C THR A 71 3.30 -5.24 3.04
N LEU A 72 2.30 -5.04 2.18
CA LEU A 72 1.84 -3.73 1.72
C LEU A 72 0.45 -3.46 2.31
N LEU A 73 0.32 -2.41 3.12
CA LEU A 73 -0.96 -2.00 3.69
C LEU A 73 -1.54 -0.84 2.91
N PHE A 74 -2.85 -0.87 2.65
CA PHE A 74 -3.58 0.21 1.99
C PHE A 74 -4.45 0.97 2.99
N VAL A 75 -4.32 2.30 2.95
CA VAL A 75 -5.04 3.25 3.79
C VAL A 75 -5.62 4.35 2.90
N GLY A 76 -6.89 4.73 3.12
CA GLY A 76 -7.43 5.92 2.46
C GLY A 76 -6.72 7.16 2.99
N ALA A 77 -6.61 8.21 2.19
CA ALA A 77 -5.95 9.43 2.62
C ALA A 77 -6.65 10.66 2.05
N ARG A 78 -6.92 11.63 2.94
CA ARG A 78 -7.59 12.90 2.60
C ARG A 78 -6.71 14.10 2.86
N LEU A 79 -6.80 15.11 2.01
CA LEU A 79 -6.01 16.34 2.17
C LEU A 79 -6.57 17.19 3.30
N ASP A 80 -5.80 17.36 4.37
CA ASP A 80 -6.05 18.37 5.37
C ASP A 80 -5.66 19.75 4.83
N LYS A 81 -6.67 20.61 4.64
CA LYS A 81 -6.52 21.95 4.07
C LYS A 81 -5.81 22.94 4.99
N GLU A 82 -5.77 22.67 6.29
CA GLU A 82 -5.08 23.56 7.24
C GLU A 82 -3.58 23.31 7.24
N THR A 83 -3.18 22.04 7.15
CA THR A 83 -1.77 21.63 7.19
C THR A 83 -1.15 21.42 5.81
N GLY A 84 -1.98 21.29 4.76
CA GLY A 84 -1.57 20.99 3.39
C GLY A 84 -1.03 19.56 3.24
N LYS A 85 -1.44 18.64 4.13
CA LYS A 85 -0.94 17.26 4.21
C LYS A 85 -2.05 16.23 4.12
N TYR A 86 -1.76 15.07 3.57
CA TYR A 86 -2.65 13.92 3.60
C TYR A 86 -2.69 13.28 4.98
N ILE A 87 -3.89 13.19 5.55
CA ILE A 87 -4.19 12.46 6.79
C ILE A 87 -4.89 11.15 6.46
N ASP A 88 -4.58 10.12 7.25
CA ASP A 88 -5.03 8.76 7.01
C ASP A 88 -6.49 8.57 7.43
N VAL A 89 -7.20 7.75 6.66
CA VAL A 89 -8.60 7.37 6.85
C VAL A 89 -8.68 5.85 6.79
N TYR A 90 -9.16 5.27 7.87
CA TYR A 90 -9.24 3.82 8.06
C TYR A 90 -10.64 3.30 7.73
N GLY A 91 -10.74 2.01 7.40
CA GLY A 91 -12.03 1.36 7.17
C GLY A 91 -12.70 0.94 8.47
N GLU A 92 -14.02 0.78 8.42
CA GLU A 92 -14.79 0.22 9.53
C GLU A 92 -14.68 -1.33 9.49
N GLY A 93 -14.24 -1.93 10.59
CA GLY A 93 -14.00 -3.37 10.67
C GLY A 93 -15.29 -4.20 10.65
N SER A 94 -15.45 -5.04 9.62
CA SER A 94 -16.34 -6.22 9.69
C SER A 94 -15.78 -7.40 8.87
N SER A 95 -14.54 -7.87 9.08
CA SER A 95 -14.09 -9.10 8.39
C SER A 95 -12.94 -9.90 9.04
N TYR A 96 -13.22 -11.21 9.22
CA TYR A 96 -12.44 -12.45 9.42
C TYR A 96 -11.00 -12.52 10.01
N MET A 97 -10.19 -11.45 10.01
CA MET A 97 -8.84 -11.45 10.65
C MET A 97 -8.80 -10.65 11.96
N ALA A 98 -9.82 -9.84 12.24
CA ALA A 98 -9.96 -9.09 13.50
C ALA A 98 -10.41 -10.00 14.66
N LYS A 99 -9.64 -11.06 14.96
CA LYS A 99 -9.95 -11.97 16.08
C LYS A 99 -8.95 -11.91 17.22
N SER A 100 -8.17 -10.82 17.29
CA SER A 100 -7.22 -10.62 18.39
C SER A 100 -6.82 -9.16 18.61
N ALA A 101 -7.74 -8.22 18.40
CA ALA A 101 -7.75 -7.00 19.19
C ALA A 101 -9.14 -6.92 19.84
N ALA A 102 -9.17 -6.40 21.07
CA ALA A 102 -10.35 -6.39 21.91
C ALA A 102 -11.02 -5.01 21.81
N ASP A 103 -12.33 -5.03 21.52
CA ASP A 103 -13.34 -4.02 21.80
C ASP A 103 -12.99 -2.56 21.48
N ASP A 104 -13.34 -2.14 20.25
CA ASP A 104 -14.03 -0.89 19.89
C ASP A 104 -14.01 -0.81 18.37
N ALA A 105 -15.17 -0.82 17.69
CA ALA A 105 -15.34 -0.75 16.21
C ALA A 105 -14.02 -0.52 15.44
N GLU A 106 -13.22 -1.59 15.28
CA GLU A 106 -11.78 -1.41 15.13
C GLU A 106 -11.48 -0.86 13.74
N GLU A 107 -10.81 0.29 13.70
CA GLU A 107 -10.27 0.86 12.46
C GLU A 107 -9.34 -0.16 11.80
N VAL A 108 -9.62 -0.52 10.55
CA VAL A 108 -8.85 -1.53 9.80
C VAL A 108 -8.07 -0.92 8.65
N VAL A 109 -6.87 -1.48 8.42
CA VAL A 109 -6.07 -1.31 7.21
C VAL A 109 -6.17 -2.56 6.33
N TYR A 110 -6.04 -2.39 5.02
CA TYR A 110 -6.24 -3.49 4.08
C TYR A 110 -4.91 -4.08 3.61
N ASP A 111 -4.73 -5.38 3.84
CA ASP A 111 -3.47 -6.08 3.58
C ASP A 111 -3.34 -6.56 2.12
N GLY A 112 -2.24 -6.19 1.47
CA GLY A 112 -1.73 -6.67 0.18
C GLY A 112 -0.86 -7.90 0.40
N ILE A 113 -1.50 -8.94 0.93
CA ILE A 113 -1.00 -10.04 1.79
C ILE A 113 0.26 -10.77 1.31
N ARG A 114 0.74 -10.62 0.06
CA ARG A 114 1.83 -11.48 -0.44
C ARG A 114 2.88 -10.77 -1.29
N PRO A 115 4.13 -10.68 -0.81
CA PRO A 115 5.26 -10.34 -1.68
C PRO A 115 5.47 -11.46 -2.72
N SER A 116 6.07 -11.09 -3.85
CA SER A 116 6.42 -11.99 -4.95
C SER A 116 7.87 -11.73 -5.39
N PRO A 117 8.74 -12.77 -5.45
CA PRO A 117 8.45 -14.16 -5.08
C PRO A 117 8.18 -14.30 -3.57
N PRO A 118 7.39 -15.31 -3.14
CA PRO A 118 7.20 -15.60 -1.73
C PRO A 118 8.52 -16.05 -1.08
N PHE A 119 8.68 -15.77 0.22
CA PHE A 119 9.82 -16.24 1.03
C PHE A 119 9.55 -17.61 1.65
#